data_AF-A0A0A2VVQ4-F1
#
_entry.id   AF-A0A0A2VVQ4-F1
#
_cell.length_a   1.000
_cell.length_b   1.000
_cell.length_c   1.000
_cell.angle_alpha   90.00
_cell.angle_beta   90.00
_cell.angle_gamma   90.00
#
_symmetry.space_group_name_H-M   'P 1'
#
loop_
_entity.id
_entity.type
_entity.pdbx_description
1 polymer ?
#
loop_
_entity_poly.entity_id
_entity_poly.type
_entity_poly.pdbx_seq_one_letter_code
_entity_poly.pdbx_strand_id
1 'polypeptide(L)'
;MDHGAITARLDVFRDDLEFLAGRSSSGSTTRTPYVLSEVGSSQRRSSAKKADDASQATLGAALWQVDLQLYALSLGIARFHFQQAMRAGASNLWLPGASGNVSAQVFARYYAQPFVADFVGAAGTVQVKNEPLEPNVSAYVAYEAGTPRRVAVVNLGYWSRCHNSMTTRRSQKVRITAPAGVAKVRVVHLTSPQGASARAKTVTYAGSQWTYESLGKEVKGVRNDGDVLTVQGGVVDVPVKESEAVIVHFL
;
A
#
# COMPACT_ATOMS: atom_id res chain seq x y z
N MET A 1 12.78 -1.62 -5.93
CA MET A 1 12.30 -1.56 -4.53
C MET A 1 12.12 -2.99 -4.11
N ASP A 2 12.58 -3.35 -2.92
CA ASP A 2 12.63 -4.72 -2.42
C ASP A 2 11.96 -4.77 -1.05
N HIS A 3 11.18 -5.81 -0.78
CA HIS A 3 10.40 -5.95 0.46
C HIS A 3 11.33 -6.05 1.67
N GLY A 4 12.41 -6.83 1.58
CA GLY A 4 13.38 -6.99 2.67
C GLY A 4 14.04 -5.68 3.07
N ALA A 5 14.34 -4.81 2.11
CA ALA A 5 14.86 -3.47 2.39
C ALA A 5 13.85 -2.56 3.13
N ILE A 6 12.55 -2.78 2.93
CA ILE A 6 11.47 -2.05 3.61
C ILE A 6 11.29 -2.59 5.02
N THR A 7 11.20 -3.92 5.18
CA THR A 7 10.99 -4.56 6.48
C THR A 7 12.12 -4.28 7.45
N ALA A 8 13.37 -4.29 6.97
CA ALA A 8 14.55 -3.99 7.78
C ALA A 8 14.50 -2.58 8.43
N ARG A 9 13.72 -1.64 7.89
CA ARG A 9 13.51 -0.31 8.50
C ARG A 9 12.53 -0.32 9.67
N LEU A 10 11.69 -1.33 9.76
CA LEU A 10 10.69 -1.49 10.81
C LEU A 10 11.09 -2.57 11.83
N ASP A 11 11.95 -3.51 11.43
CA ASP A 11 12.46 -4.57 12.31
C ASP A 11 13.21 -4.02 13.53
N VAL A 12 13.77 -2.81 13.44
CA VAL A 12 14.41 -2.10 14.55
C VAL A 12 13.46 -1.81 15.72
N PHE A 13 12.14 -1.87 15.51
CA PHE A 13 11.13 -1.61 16.54
C PHE A 13 10.58 -2.89 17.20
N ARG A 14 11.08 -4.07 16.83
CA ARG A 14 10.56 -5.36 17.36
C ARG A 14 10.66 -5.45 18.87
N ASP A 15 11.81 -5.13 19.43
CA ASP A 15 12.05 -5.21 20.87
C ASP A 15 11.11 -4.27 21.64
N ASP A 16 10.87 -3.06 21.13
CA ASP A 16 9.91 -2.12 21.72
C ASP A 16 8.48 -2.66 21.68
N LEU A 17 8.08 -3.25 20.55
CA LEU A 17 6.75 -3.82 20.35
C LEU A 17 6.52 -5.03 21.26
N GLU A 18 7.51 -5.92 21.38
CA GLU A 18 7.49 -7.07 22.28
C GLU A 18 7.42 -6.63 23.75
N PHE A 19 8.19 -5.61 24.12
CA PHE A 19 8.14 -5.02 25.46
C PHE A 19 6.73 -4.49 25.80
N LEU A 20 6.10 -3.74 24.90
CA LEU A 20 4.74 -3.23 25.11
C LEU A 20 3.68 -4.35 25.11
N ALA A 21 3.85 -5.37 24.28
CA ALA A 21 2.98 -6.54 24.26
C ALA A 21 3.07 -7.32 25.58
N GLY A 22 4.28 -7.53 26.10
CA GLY A 22 4.54 -8.22 27.38
C GLY A 22 3.99 -7.48 28.60
N ARG A 23 3.93 -6.15 28.59
CA ARG A 23 3.25 -5.37 29.63
C ARG A 23 1.73 -5.54 29.60
N SER A 24 1.17 -5.83 28.43
CA SER A 24 -0.28 -6.05 28.30
C SER A 24 -0.69 -7.45 28.79
N SER A 25 0.24 -8.42 28.81
CA SER A 25 -0.01 -9.78 29.33
C SER A 25 0.24 -9.93 30.84
N SER A 26 0.90 -8.97 31.51
CA SER A 26 1.23 -9.02 32.93
C SER A 26 0.15 -8.45 33.88
N GLY A 27 -1.12 -8.44 33.46
CA GLY A 27 -2.25 -8.01 34.28
C GLY A 27 -2.59 -6.51 34.20
N SER A 28 -1.86 -5.73 33.38
CA SER A 28 -2.30 -4.39 32.98
C SER A 28 -3.39 -4.51 31.91
N THR A 29 -4.62 -4.07 32.22
CA THR A 29 -5.74 -4.06 31.26
C THR A 29 -5.60 -3.01 30.16
N THR A 30 -4.62 -2.11 30.26
CA THR A 30 -4.42 -1.03 29.29
C THR A 30 -3.33 -1.39 28.29
N ARG A 31 -3.75 -1.76 27.07
CA ARG A 31 -2.85 -1.94 25.93
C ARG A 31 -2.32 -0.58 25.48
N THR A 32 -1.01 -0.37 25.58
CA THR A 32 -0.37 0.86 25.08
C THR A 32 -0.08 0.71 23.58
N PRO A 33 -0.71 1.50 22.69
CA PRO A 33 -0.48 1.38 21.25
C PRO A 33 0.88 1.95 20.86
N TYR A 34 1.61 1.25 19.99
CA TYR A 34 2.80 1.81 19.32
C TYR A 34 2.35 2.62 18.09
N VAL A 35 2.81 3.87 17.99
CA VAL A 35 2.42 4.81 16.93
C VAL A 35 3.64 5.43 16.28
N LEU A 36 3.74 5.32 14.96
CA LEU A 36 4.73 6.04 14.18
C LEU A 36 4.23 7.47 13.91
N SER A 37 4.70 8.43 14.71
CA SER A 37 4.16 9.81 14.71
C SER A 37 4.67 10.69 13.56
N GLU A 38 5.73 10.28 12.87
CA GLU A 38 6.20 10.93 11.65
C GLU A 38 6.85 9.89 10.73
N VAL A 39 6.27 9.68 9.55
CA VAL A 39 6.76 8.74 8.53
C VAL A 39 6.93 9.43 7.18
N GLY A 40 8.04 9.16 6.50
CA GLY A 40 8.36 9.66 5.16
C GLY A 40 9.26 8.69 4.39
N SER A 41 9.37 8.86 3.07
CA SER A 41 10.15 7.98 2.19
C SER A 41 11.62 8.37 2.05
N SER A 42 11.96 9.65 2.19
CA SER A 42 13.34 10.12 2.38
C SER A 42 13.33 11.48 3.07
N GLN A 43 14.29 11.71 3.96
CA GLN A 43 14.57 13.02 4.53
C GLN A 43 15.90 13.52 3.94
N ARG A 44 15.89 14.75 3.43
CA ARG A 44 16.96 15.42 2.67
C ARG A 44 18.36 15.17 3.25
N ARG A 45 19.08 14.17 2.72
CA ARG A 45 20.52 14.01 2.94
C ARG A 45 21.26 14.39 1.66
N SER A 46 21.64 15.68 1.59
CA SER A 46 22.50 16.32 0.58
C SER A 46 21.85 16.84 -0.72
N SER A 47 22.66 17.60 -1.48
CA SER A 47 22.35 18.50 -2.60
C SER A 47 21.91 17.84 -3.92
N ALA A 48 21.54 16.55 -3.92
CA ALA A 48 20.94 15.84 -5.06
C ALA A 48 19.45 16.27 -5.25
N LYS A 49 19.26 17.56 -5.53
CA LYS A 49 18.08 18.38 -5.23
C LYS A 49 16.82 18.18 -6.11
N LYS A 50 16.83 17.30 -7.12
CA LYS A 50 15.72 17.19 -8.10
C LYS A 50 15.25 15.77 -8.42
N ALA A 51 16.15 14.79 -8.38
CA ALA A 51 15.81 13.41 -8.69
C ALA A 51 14.98 12.75 -7.57
N ASP A 52 15.25 13.12 -6.31
CA ASP A 52 14.60 12.52 -5.13
C ASP A 52 13.15 12.99 -4.95
N ASP A 53 12.84 14.25 -5.26
CA ASP A 53 11.45 14.73 -5.23
C ASP A 53 10.63 14.08 -6.36
N ALA A 54 11.19 13.97 -7.56
CA ALA A 54 10.49 13.37 -8.67
C ALA A 54 10.16 11.88 -8.44
N SER A 55 10.99 11.11 -7.74
CA SER A 55 10.70 9.69 -7.45
C SER A 55 9.60 9.52 -6.39
N GLN A 56 9.48 10.45 -5.44
CA GLN A 56 8.51 10.37 -4.33
C GLN A 56 7.05 10.59 -4.76
N ALA A 57 6.79 11.37 -5.80
CA ALA A 57 5.43 11.61 -6.27
C ALA A 57 4.95 10.58 -7.33
N THR A 58 5.39 9.32 -7.22
CA THR A 58 5.11 8.26 -8.21
C THR A 58 4.31 7.08 -7.64
N LEU A 59 3.72 6.25 -8.51
CA LEU A 59 3.09 5.00 -8.10
C LEU A 59 4.08 4.08 -7.38
N GLY A 60 5.34 4.04 -7.80
CA GLY A 60 6.35 3.26 -7.10
C GLY A 60 6.48 3.63 -5.63
N ALA A 61 6.49 4.93 -5.33
CA ALA A 61 6.50 5.42 -3.94
C ALA A 61 5.19 5.10 -3.19
N ALA A 62 4.05 5.07 -3.88
CA ALA A 62 2.79 4.63 -3.28
C ALA A 62 2.82 3.14 -2.90
N LEU A 63 3.39 2.28 -3.75
CA LEU A 63 3.53 0.85 -3.49
C LEU A 63 4.51 0.56 -2.35
N TRP A 64 5.64 1.26 -2.31
CA TRP A 64 6.55 1.24 -1.15
C TRP A 64 5.81 1.61 0.14
N GLN A 65 4.98 2.66 0.08
CA GLN A 65 4.22 3.12 1.23
C GLN A 65 3.12 2.14 1.63
N VAL A 66 2.50 1.42 0.69
CA VAL A 66 1.56 0.31 1.00
C VAL A 66 2.31 -0.79 1.74
N ASP A 67 3.42 -1.28 1.18
CA ASP A 67 4.20 -2.36 1.78
C ASP A 67 4.67 -2.02 3.21
N LEU A 68 5.23 -0.81 3.40
CA LEU A 68 5.63 -0.30 4.71
C LEU A 68 4.47 -0.32 5.72
N GLN A 69 3.30 0.18 5.34
CA GLN A 69 2.14 0.26 6.24
C GLN A 69 1.60 -1.13 6.58
N LEU A 70 1.48 -2.02 5.60
CA LEU A 70 0.98 -3.37 5.83
C LEU A 70 1.94 -4.18 6.69
N TYR A 71 3.26 -4.01 6.48
CA TYR A 71 4.26 -4.62 7.34
C TYR A 71 4.21 -4.07 8.76
N ALA A 72 4.14 -2.75 8.93
CA ALA A 72 3.98 -2.11 10.23
C ALA A 72 2.75 -2.65 10.99
N LEU A 73 1.60 -2.76 10.30
CA LEU A 73 0.40 -3.37 10.88
C LEU A 73 0.63 -4.82 11.30
N SER A 74 1.40 -5.59 10.52
CA SER A 74 1.73 -6.98 10.88
C SER A 74 2.63 -7.13 12.10
N LEU A 75 3.41 -6.09 12.43
CA LEU A 75 4.20 -6.02 13.67
C LEU A 75 3.39 -5.55 14.87
N GLY A 76 2.15 -5.08 14.67
CA GLY A 76 1.29 -4.54 15.73
C GLY A 76 1.39 -3.02 15.93
N ILE A 77 2.01 -2.29 15.00
CA ILE A 77 1.97 -0.82 14.99
C ILE A 77 0.52 -0.38 14.74
N ALA A 78 -0.03 0.40 15.64
CA ALA A 78 -1.46 0.72 15.67
C ALA A 78 -1.84 1.88 14.75
N ARG A 79 -0.89 2.80 14.48
CA ARG A 79 -1.14 4.01 13.70
C ARG A 79 0.17 4.56 13.13
N PHE A 80 0.05 5.22 11.98
CA PHE A 80 1.13 5.95 11.33
C PHE A 80 0.63 7.31 10.86
N HIS A 81 1.49 8.32 11.01
CA HIS A 81 1.22 9.69 10.57
C HIS A 81 2.25 10.06 9.48
N PHE A 82 1.78 10.15 8.24
CA PHE A 82 2.65 10.56 7.13
C PHE A 82 2.88 12.06 7.17
N GLN A 83 4.16 12.45 7.19
CA GLN A 83 4.54 13.85 7.22
C GLN A 83 3.94 14.61 6.04
N GLN A 84 3.33 15.76 6.31
CA GLN A 84 2.88 16.73 5.30
C GLN A 84 3.54 18.08 5.63
N ALA A 85 4.01 18.80 4.61
CA ALA A 85 4.48 20.16 4.80
C ALA A 85 4.18 21.05 3.60
N MET A 86 3.76 22.27 3.89
CA MET A 86 3.73 23.35 2.91
C MET A 86 5.18 23.63 2.49
N ARG A 87 5.50 23.47 1.20
CA ARG A 87 6.86 23.53 0.60
C ARG A 87 7.74 22.28 0.74
N ALA A 88 7.21 21.15 1.22
CA ALA A 88 7.93 19.85 1.19
C ALA A 88 7.85 19.11 -0.16
N GLY A 89 7.19 19.69 -1.17
CA GLY A 89 7.18 19.14 -2.52
C GLY A 89 6.49 17.79 -2.61
N ALA A 90 7.21 16.81 -3.17
CA ALA A 90 6.69 15.51 -3.58
C ALA A 90 6.53 14.46 -2.46
N SER A 91 6.90 14.79 -1.22
CA SER A 91 6.66 13.94 -0.05
C SER A 91 5.23 14.03 0.48
N ASN A 92 4.47 15.03 0.04
CA ASN A 92 3.07 15.23 0.43
C ASN A 92 2.15 14.18 -0.19
N LEU A 93 1.01 13.95 0.45
CA LEU A 93 -0.10 13.15 -0.08
C LEU A 93 -1.04 14.04 -0.88
N TRP A 94 -1.29 15.25 -0.36
CA TRP A 94 -2.19 16.23 -0.96
C TRP A 94 -1.61 17.64 -0.74
N LEU A 95 -1.78 18.52 -1.73
CA LEU A 95 -1.49 19.94 -1.59
C LEU A 95 -2.75 20.77 -1.92
N PRO A 96 -3.36 21.46 -0.93
CA PRO A 96 -4.66 22.12 -1.11
C PRO A 96 -4.57 23.46 -1.85
N GLY A 97 -3.39 24.03 -1.99
CA GLY A 97 -3.14 25.28 -2.70
C GLY A 97 -1.71 25.30 -3.22
N ALA A 98 -1.44 26.06 -4.28
CA ALA A 98 -0.09 26.16 -4.83
C ALA A 98 0.91 26.59 -3.76
N SER A 99 2.07 25.92 -3.71
CA SER A 99 3.10 26.19 -2.71
C SER A 99 4.49 26.04 -3.33
N GLY A 100 5.27 27.11 -3.36
CA GLY A 100 6.53 27.15 -4.10
C GLY A 100 6.28 26.95 -5.60
N ASN A 101 7.02 26.03 -6.23
CA ASN A 101 6.89 25.73 -7.66
C ASN A 101 5.95 24.55 -7.95
N VAL A 102 5.13 24.14 -6.97
CA VAL A 102 4.23 23.00 -7.08
C VAL A 102 2.79 23.49 -7.05
N SER A 103 2.03 23.19 -8.10
CA SER A 103 0.59 23.47 -8.15
C SER A 103 -0.16 22.60 -7.15
N ALA A 104 -1.32 23.08 -6.70
CA ALA A 104 -2.26 22.28 -5.93
C ALA A 104 -2.56 20.97 -6.69
N GLN A 105 -2.49 19.84 -5.99
CA GLN A 105 -2.64 18.51 -6.59
C GLN A 105 -2.77 17.42 -5.54
N VAL A 106 -3.25 16.27 -5.99
CA VAL A 106 -3.10 14.99 -5.29
C VAL A 106 -1.83 14.31 -5.79
N PHE A 107 -1.04 13.74 -4.88
CA PHE A 107 0.16 12.99 -5.24
C PHE A 107 -0.14 11.50 -5.33
N ALA A 108 0.64 10.75 -6.11
CA ALA A 108 0.41 9.31 -6.30
C ALA A 108 0.43 8.53 -4.97
N ARG A 109 1.26 8.95 -4.00
CA ARG A 109 1.33 8.37 -2.65
C ARG A 109 0.01 8.45 -1.88
N TYR A 110 -0.87 9.40 -2.19
CA TYR A 110 -2.22 9.44 -1.61
C TYR A 110 -2.96 8.12 -1.83
N TYR A 111 -2.77 7.46 -2.98
CA TYR A 111 -3.48 6.23 -3.32
C TYR A 111 -3.09 5.02 -2.46
N ALA A 112 -2.00 5.10 -1.67
CA ALA A 112 -1.74 4.13 -0.63
C ALA A 112 -2.78 4.19 0.51
N GLN A 113 -3.37 5.36 0.77
CA GLN A 113 -4.34 5.56 1.85
C GLN A 113 -5.66 4.80 1.61
N PRO A 114 -6.38 4.97 0.48
CA PRO A 114 -7.60 4.20 0.24
C PRO A 114 -7.31 2.70 0.12
N PHE A 115 -6.15 2.29 -0.41
CA PHE A 115 -5.74 0.89 -0.44
C PHE A 115 -5.61 0.30 0.97
N VAL A 116 -4.81 0.91 1.84
CA VAL A 116 -4.58 0.40 3.20
C VAL A 116 -5.86 0.48 4.03
N ALA A 117 -6.66 1.53 3.86
CA ALA A 117 -7.96 1.67 4.54
C ALA A 117 -8.94 0.54 4.13
N ASP A 118 -9.03 0.20 2.84
CA ASP A 118 -9.88 -0.92 2.37
C ASP A 118 -9.36 -2.27 2.89
N PHE A 119 -8.04 -2.46 2.94
CA PHE A 119 -7.45 -3.68 3.50
C PHE A 119 -7.75 -3.86 4.99
N VAL A 120 -7.56 -2.79 5.78
CA VAL A 120 -7.81 -2.76 7.24
C VAL A 120 -9.31 -2.94 7.53
N GLY A 121 -10.18 -2.31 6.74
CA GLY A 121 -11.62 -2.37 6.91
C GLY A 121 -12.12 -1.62 8.14
N ALA A 122 -13.42 -1.76 8.44
CA ALA A 122 -14.10 -1.01 9.49
C ALA A 122 -14.24 -1.76 10.83
N ALA A 123 -13.81 -3.03 10.91
CA ALA A 123 -14.08 -3.89 12.07
C ALA A 123 -13.41 -3.44 13.37
N GLY A 124 -12.38 -2.58 13.31
CA GLY A 124 -11.62 -2.10 14.48
C GLY A 124 -10.77 -3.18 15.18
N THR A 125 -10.95 -4.45 14.84
CA THR A 125 -10.26 -5.61 15.41
C THR A 125 -9.43 -6.36 14.36
N VAL A 126 -9.05 -5.71 13.27
CA VAL A 126 -8.28 -6.37 12.21
C VAL A 126 -6.92 -6.81 12.73
N GLN A 127 -6.51 -8.00 12.37
CA GLN A 127 -5.17 -8.53 12.60
C GLN A 127 -4.52 -8.74 11.25
N VAL A 128 -3.30 -8.25 11.07
CA VAL A 128 -2.56 -8.38 9.82
C VAL A 128 -1.44 -9.38 10.01
N LYS A 129 -1.33 -10.34 9.09
CA LYS A 129 -0.18 -11.25 9.02
C LYS A 129 0.56 -11.00 7.71
N ASN A 130 1.88 -10.82 7.77
CA ASN A 130 2.73 -10.84 6.59
C ASN A 130 3.02 -12.30 6.20
N GLU A 131 2.88 -12.59 4.91
CA GLU A 131 3.23 -13.87 4.30
C GLU A 131 4.34 -13.59 3.26
N PRO A 132 5.60 -13.95 3.55
CA PRO A 132 6.69 -13.72 2.61
C PRO A 132 6.50 -14.61 1.37
N LEU A 133 6.65 -14.02 0.18
CA LEU A 133 6.62 -14.75 -1.09
C LEU A 133 8.01 -14.67 -1.76
N GLU A 134 8.23 -13.67 -2.60
CA GLU A 134 9.49 -13.42 -3.31
C GLU A 134 10.09 -12.09 -2.83
N PRO A 135 11.40 -11.82 -3.06
CA PRO A 135 12.03 -10.59 -2.57
C PRO A 135 11.29 -9.30 -2.95
N ASN A 136 10.69 -9.26 -4.15
CA ASN A 136 9.93 -8.12 -4.64
C ASN A 136 8.41 -8.30 -4.58
N VAL A 137 7.90 -9.39 -4.02
CA VAL A 137 6.46 -9.63 -3.90
C VAL A 137 6.13 -10.00 -2.46
N SER A 138 5.35 -9.15 -1.81
CA SER A 138 4.89 -9.36 -0.44
C SER A 138 3.39 -9.63 -0.43
N ALA A 139 2.96 -10.48 0.50
CA ALA A 139 1.55 -10.73 0.76
C ALA A 139 1.20 -10.43 2.22
N TYR A 140 -0.05 -10.02 2.42
CA TYR A 140 -0.60 -9.71 3.74
C TYR A 140 -2.01 -10.25 3.83
N VAL A 141 -2.34 -10.90 4.93
CA VAL A 141 -3.68 -11.41 5.20
C VAL A 141 -4.30 -10.61 6.33
N ALA A 142 -5.47 -10.04 6.08
CA ALA A 142 -6.29 -9.38 7.09
C ALA A 142 -7.28 -10.38 7.67
N TYR A 143 -7.21 -10.58 8.99
CA TYR A 143 -8.12 -11.41 9.77
C TYR A 143 -9.06 -10.55 10.58
N GLU A 144 -10.31 -10.98 10.67
CA GLU A 144 -11.31 -10.43 11.58
C GLU A 144 -11.88 -11.56 12.42
N ALA A 145 -11.74 -11.47 13.74
CA ALA A 145 -12.10 -12.53 14.68
C ALA A 145 -11.52 -13.91 14.28
N GLY A 146 -10.25 -13.93 13.87
CA GLY A 146 -9.55 -15.14 13.43
C GLY A 146 -9.93 -15.66 12.04
N THR A 147 -10.89 -15.03 11.35
CA THR A 147 -11.29 -15.42 9.98
C THR A 147 -10.59 -14.55 8.95
N PRO A 148 -9.87 -15.12 7.96
CA PRO A 148 -9.28 -14.34 6.89
C PRO A 148 -10.37 -13.70 6.02
N ARG A 149 -10.30 -12.38 5.85
CA ARG A 149 -11.28 -11.59 5.09
C ARG A 149 -10.74 -11.06 3.78
N ARG A 150 -9.46 -10.68 3.78
CA ARG A 150 -8.82 -10.05 2.63
C ARG A 150 -7.36 -10.49 2.53
N VAL A 151 -6.85 -10.54 1.31
CA VAL A 151 -5.43 -10.72 1.04
C VAL A 151 -4.95 -9.55 0.20
N ALA A 152 -3.93 -8.84 0.66
CA ALA A 152 -3.22 -7.86 -0.15
C ALA A 152 -1.95 -8.51 -0.72
N VAL A 153 -1.65 -8.22 -1.98
CA VAL A 153 -0.40 -8.60 -2.63
C VAL A 153 0.22 -7.35 -3.25
N VAL A 154 1.49 -7.09 -2.96
CA VAL A 154 2.23 -5.94 -3.48
C VAL A 154 3.39 -6.45 -4.33
N ASN A 155 3.40 -6.11 -5.62
CA ASN A 155 4.50 -6.44 -6.53
C ASN A 155 5.37 -5.20 -6.77
N LEU A 156 6.49 -5.15 -6.06
CA LEU A 156 7.52 -4.10 -6.11
C LEU A 156 8.49 -4.27 -7.30
N GLY A 157 8.30 -5.30 -8.13
CA GLY A 157 9.01 -5.48 -9.39
C GLY A 157 8.90 -4.22 -10.25
N TYR A 158 10.03 -3.66 -10.64
CA TYR A 158 10.05 -2.39 -11.36
C TYR A 158 9.66 -2.58 -12.82
N TRP A 159 8.57 -1.93 -13.22
CA TRP A 159 8.23 -1.71 -14.61
C TRP A 159 7.68 -0.31 -14.79
N SER A 160 8.15 0.40 -15.80
CA SER A 160 7.66 1.73 -16.16
C SER A 160 7.57 1.83 -17.67
N ARG A 161 6.44 2.31 -18.19
CA ARG A 161 6.30 2.50 -19.64
C ARG A 161 7.24 3.56 -20.18
N CYS A 162 7.65 4.54 -19.35
CA CYS A 162 8.58 5.60 -19.75
C CYS A 162 10.02 5.10 -19.93
N HIS A 163 10.43 4.07 -19.18
CA HIS A 163 11.80 3.55 -19.20
C HIS A 163 11.92 2.21 -19.93
N ASN A 164 10.84 1.43 -19.95
CA ASN A 164 10.80 0.05 -20.43
C ASN A 164 9.70 -0.12 -21.51
N SER A 165 9.53 0.85 -22.40
CA SER A 165 8.44 0.87 -23.38
C SER A 165 8.43 -0.34 -24.34
N MET A 166 9.59 -0.97 -24.54
CA MET A 166 9.77 -2.15 -25.40
C MET A 166 9.65 -3.48 -24.66
N THR A 167 9.52 -3.49 -23.33
CA THR A 167 9.39 -4.74 -22.57
C THR A 167 7.98 -4.95 -22.07
N THR A 168 7.48 -6.17 -22.23
CA THR A 168 6.18 -6.58 -21.71
C THR A 168 6.20 -6.53 -20.18
N ARG A 169 5.24 -5.81 -19.59
CA ARG A 169 5.01 -5.79 -18.14
C ARG A 169 4.68 -7.20 -17.68
N ARG A 170 5.54 -7.79 -16.84
CA ARG A 170 5.33 -9.17 -16.38
C ARG A 170 4.26 -9.21 -15.30
N SER A 171 3.65 -10.38 -15.14
CA SER A 171 2.69 -10.67 -14.09
C SER A 171 3.11 -11.92 -13.34
N GLN A 172 3.13 -11.83 -12.02
CA GLN A 172 3.30 -12.98 -11.14
C GLN A 172 1.92 -13.54 -10.81
N LYS A 173 1.75 -14.85 -10.90
CA LYS A 173 0.52 -15.52 -10.45
C LYS A 173 0.69 -15.90 -8.99
N VAL A 174 -0.07 -15.28 -8.10
CA VAL A 174 -0.08 -15.60 -6.68
C VAL A 174 -1.25 -16.52 -6.38
N ARG A 175 -0.96 -17.71 -5.88
CA ARG A 175 -1.96 -18.71 -5.49
C ARG A 175 -2.46 -18.41 -4.08
N ILE A 176 -3.77 -18.21 -3.95
CA ILE A 176 -4.41 -17.88 -2.67
C ILE A 176 -5.41 -18.99 -2.31
N THR A 177 -5.26 -19.52 -1.11
CA THR A 177 -6.26 -20.42 -0.52
C THR A 177 -7.42 -19.60 0.01
N ALA A 178 -8.63 -19.86 -0.48
CA ALA A 178 -9.82 -19.20 -0.03
C ALA A 178 -10.40 -19.90 1.22
N PRO A 179 -11.05 -19.14 2.13
CA PRO A 179 -11.82 -19.73 3.23
C PRO A 179 -12.90 -20.70 2.71
N ALA A 180 -13.28 -21.67 3.54
CA ALA A 180 -14.37 -22.59 3.22
C ALA A 180 -15.67 -21.81 2.91
N GLY A 181 -16.37 -22.23 1.85
CA GLY A 181 -17.62 -21.60 1.40
C GLY A 181 -17.46 -20.42 0.44
N VAL A 182 -16.24 -19.90 0.25
CA VAL A 182 -15.97 -18.81 -0.70
C VAL A 182 -15.92 -19.36 -2.12
N ALA A 183 -16.87 -18.96 -2.95
CA ALA A 183 -16.97 -19.40 -4.35
C ALA A 183 -16.34 -18.42 -5.35
N LYS A 184 -16.25 -17.15 -4.98
CA LYS A 184 -15.72 -16.08 -5.82
C LYS A 184 -14.88 -15.12 -4.99
N VAL A 185 -13.97 -14.44 -5.65
CA VAL A 185 -13.23 -13.32 -5.07
C VAL A 185 -13.35 -12.10 -5.97
N ARG A 186 -13.37 -10.92 -5.36
CA ARG A 186 -13.25 -9.64 -6.06
C ARG A 186 -11.83 -9.13 -5.88
N VAL A 187 -11.15 -8.84 -6.98
CA VAL A 187 -9.79 -8.28 -6.99
C VAL A 187 -9.89 -6.79 -7.32
N VAL A 188 -9.34 -5.95 -6.47
CA VAL A 188 -9.24 -4.50 -6.69
C VAL A 188 -7.78 -4.08 -6.78
N HIS A 189 -7.48 -3.19 -7.71
CA HIS A 189 -6.10 -2.89 -8.11
C HIS A 189 -5.71 -1.47 -7.71
N LEU A 190 -4.48 -1.31 -7.21
CA LEU A 190 -3.73 -0.05 -7.18
C LEU A 190 -2.69 -0.10 -8.29
N THR A 191 -2.96 0.60 -9.40
CA THR A 191 -2.14 0.46 -10.61
C THR A 191 -2.20 1.68 -11.52
N SER A 192 -1.36 1.67 -12.56
CA SER A 192 -1.37 2.63 -13.67
C SER A 192 -0.82 1.96 -14.94
N PRO A 193 -1.34 2.30 -16.14
CA PRO A 193 -0.73 1.93 -17.41
C PRO A 193 0.71 2.41 -17.58
N GLN A 194 1.14 3.43 -16.83
CA GLN A 194 2.50 3.97 -16.88
C GLN A 194 3.46 3.25 -15.92
N GLY A 195 2.98 2.34 -15.07
CA GLY A 195 3.80 1.59 -14.12
C GLY A 195 4.37 2.47 -13.01
N ALA A 196 5.53 2.09 -12.47
CA ALA A 196 6.15 2.70 -11.30
C ALA A 196 6.34 4.22 -11.40
N SER A 197 6.62 4.77 -12.59
CA SER A 197 6.84 6.21 -12.78
C SER A 197 5.56 7.05 -12.86
N ALA A 198 4.39 6.41 -12.80
CA ALA A 198 3.10 7.07 -12.94
C ALA A 198 2.89 8.19 -11.92
N ARG A 199 2.42 9.35 -12.40
CA ARG A 199 1.88 10.43 -11.56
C ARG A 199 0.40 10.19 -11.28
N ALA A 200 -0.12 10.88 -10.26
CA ALA A 200 -1.48 10.72 -9.75
C ALA A 200 -2.57 10.70 -10.84
N LYS A 201 -2.45 11.51 -11.89
CA LYS A 201 -3.40 11.58 -13.01
C LYS A 201 -3.70 10.24 -13.70
N THR A 202 -2.80 9.25 -13.60
CA THR A 202 -2.96 7.93 -14.24
C THR A 202 -3.08 6.78 -13.25
N VAL A 203 -2.87 7.07 -11.96
CA VAL A 203 -3.02 6.08 -10.89
C VAL A 203 -4.50 5.96 -10.57
N THR A 204 -4.97 4.74 -10.38
CA THR A 204 -6.30 4.48 -9.80
C THR A 204 -6.16 3.47 -8.67
N TYR A 205 -7.14 3.50 -7.79
CA TYR A 205 -7.41 2.43 -6.84
C TYR A 205 -8.84 1.93 -7.07
N ALA A 206 -9.03 0.64 -7.34
CA ALA A 206 -10.34 0.04 -7.64
C ALA A 206 -11.10 0.79 -8.75
N GLY A 207 -10.39 1.25 -9.78
CA GLY A 207 -10.97 2.08 -10.85
C GLY A 207 -11.27 3.53 -10.50
N SER A 208 -11.05 3.96 -9.26
CA SER A 208 -11.34 5.31 -8.76
C SER A 208 -10.13 6.23 -8.74
N GLN A 209 -10.39 7.54 -8.77
CA GLN A 209 -9.41 8.60 -8.59
C GLN A 209 -9.83 9.63 -7.55
N TRP A 210 -8.83 10.25 -6.92
CA TRP A 210 -8.97 11.46 -6.12
C TRP A 210 -8.11 12.53 -6.77
N THR A 211 -8.73 13.65 -7.11
CA THR A 211 -8.07 14.73 -7.84
C THR A 211 -8.24 16.05 -7.10
N TYR A 212 -7.48 17.06 -7.52
CA TYR A 212 -7.66 18.40 -6.95
C TYR A 212 -9.02 18.97 -7.35
N GLU A 213 -9.44 18.73 -8.59
CA GLU A 213 -10.72 19.16 -9.14
C GLU A 213 -11.91 18.53 -8.39
N SER A 214 -11.75 17.33 -7.84
CA SER A 214 -12.78 16.68 -7.03
C SER A 214 -12.82 17.18 -5.58
N LEU A 215 -11.86 18.03 -5.17
CA LEU A 215 -11.72 18.55 -3.79
C LEU A 215 -11.75 17.42 -2.74
N GLY A 216 -11.12 16.29 -3.05
CA GLY A 216 -10.99 15.16 -2.14
C GLY A 216 -12.16 14.17 -2.22
N LYS A 217 -13.16 14.41 -3.08
CA LYS A 217 -14.21 13.42 -3.36
C LYS A 217 -13.67 12.34 -4.31
N GLU A 218 -14.10 11.11 -4.07
CA GLU A 218 -13.79 10.00 -4.96
C GLU A 218 -14.53 10.16 -6.30
N VAL A 219 -13.79 10.05 -7.41
CA VAL A 219 -14.33 9.94 -8.76
C VAL A 219 -14.25 8.46 -9.16
N LYS A 220 -15.40 7.81 -9.24
CA LYS A 220 -15.51 6.36 -9.51
C LYS A 220 -15.57 6.06 -11.01
N GLY A 221 -15.23 4.83 -11.38
CA GLY A 221 -15.42 4.33 -12.75
C GLY A 221 -14.51 4.99 -13.79
N VAL A 222 -13.39 5.57 -13.36
CA VAL A 222 -12.40 6.18 -14.25
C VAL A 222 -11.64 5.10 -15.04
N ARG A 223 -11.50 3.90 -14.47
CA ARG A 223 -10.97 2.73 -15.14
C ARG A 223 -11.70 1.47 -14.70
N ASN A 224 -11.93 0.55 -15.64
CA ASN A 224 -12.44 -0.78 -15.32
C ASN A 224 -11.27 -1.76 -15.20
N ASP A 225 -10.64 -1.82 -14.03
CA ASP A 225 -9.50 -2.67 -13.73
C ASP A 225 -9.75 -3.65 -12.57
N GLY A 226 -11.01 -3.84 -12.15
CA GLY A 226 -11.38 -4.83 -11.16
C GLY A 226 -11.76 -6.17 -11.78
N ASP A 227 -11.32 -7.26 -11.16
CA ASP A 227 -11.62 -8.63 -11.61
C ASP A 227 -12.55 -9.34 -10.62
N VAL A 228 -13.40 -10.23 -11.12
CA VAL A 228 -14.10 -11.23 -10.29
C VAL A 228 -13.65 -12.60 -10.76
N LEU A 229 -12.98 -13.33 -9.87
CA LEU A 229 -12.40 -14.64 -10.16
C LEU A 229 -13.17 -15.73 -9.41
N THR A 230 -13.33 -16.89 -10.05
CA THR A 230 -13.94 -18.07 -9.43
C THR A 230 -12.90 -18.84 -8.63
N VAL A 231 -13.27 -19.27 -7.42
CA VAL A 231 -12.45 -20.18 -6.62
C VAL A 231 -12.68 -21.61 -7.11
N GLN A 232 -11.59 -22.33 -7.41
CA GLN A 232 -11.63 -23.72 -7.87
C GLN A 232 -10.81 -24.58 -6.92
N GLY A 233 -11.42 -25.65 -6.39
CA GLY A 233 -10.72 -26.53 -5.44
C GLY A 233 -10.22 -25.81 -4.17
N GLY A 234 -10.91 -24.74 -3.75
CA GLY A 234 -10.51 -23.93 -2.59
C GLY A 234 -9.37 -22.95 -2.85
N VAL A 235 -8.91 -22.82 -4.11
CA VAL A 235 -7.83 -21.90 -4.47
C VAL A 235 -8.22 -20.96 -5.62
N VAL A 236 -7.54 -19.81 -5.68
CA VAL A 236 -7.63 -18.86 -6.79
C VAL A 236 -6.23 -18.37 -7.14
N ASP A 237 -5.90 -18.36 -8.44
CA ASP A 237 -4.64 -17.82 -8.94
C ASP A 237 -4.87 -16.36 -9.37
N VAL A 238 -4.24 -15.41 -8.68
CA VAL A 238 -4.41 -13.97 -8.89
C VAL A 238 -3.20 -13.40 -9.63
N PRO A 239 -3.35 -12.86 -10.86
CA PRO A 239 -2.26 -12.21 -11.56
C PRO A 239 -1.99 -10.82 -10.97
N VAL A 240 -0.76 -10.58 -10.54
CA VAL A 240 -0.28 -9.28 -10.03
C VAL A 240 0.88 -8.80 -10.87
N LYS A 241 0.68 -7.70 -11.60
CA LYS A 241 1.66 -7.13 -12.52
C LYS A 241 2.81 -6.47 -11.76
N GLU A 242 3.97 -6.38 -12.40
CA GLU A 242 5.07 -5.55 -11.88
C GLU A 242 4.58 -4.11 -11.62
N SER A 243 4.94 -3.49 -10.50
CA SER A 243 4.51 -2.13 -10.13
C SER A 243 3.00 -1.99 -9.95
N GLU A 244 2.39 -2.95 -9.28
CA GLU A 244 0.97 -3.01 -8.91
C GLU A 244 0.81 -3.58 -7.50
N ALA A 245 -0.29 -3.21 -6.84
CA ALA A 245 -0.78 -3.94 -5.68
C ALA A 245 -2.25 -4.30 -5.89
N VAL A 246 -2.69 -5.40 -5.30
CA VAL A 246 -4.08 -5.84 -5.34
C VAL A 246 -4.60 -6.17 -3.95
N ILE A 247 -5.91 -6.02 -3.75
CA ILE A 247 -6.64 -6.63 -2.63
C ILE A 247 -7.62 -7.64 -3.19
N VAL A 248 -7.58 -8.84 -2.65
CA VAL A 248 -8.51 -9.93 -2.89
C VAL A 248 -9.51 -9.94 -1.76
N HIS A 249 -10.75 -9.62 -2.08
CA HIS A 249 -11.90 -9.72 -1.18
C HIS A 249 -12.59 -11.07 -1.38
N PHE A 250 -12.70 -11.85 -0.31
CA PHE A 250 -13.48 -13.08 -0.32
C PHE A 250 -14.98 -12.74 -0.32
N LEU A 251 -15.75 -13.26 -1.29
CA LEU A 251 -17.18 -13.01 -1.45
C LEU A 251 -18.03 -14.16 -0.93
#